data_AF-A0A3S0ARK9-F1
#
_entry.id   AF-A0A3S0ARK9-F1
#
_cell.length_a   1.000
_cell.length_b   1.000
_cell.length_c   1.000
_cell.angle_alpha   90.00
_cell.angle_beta   90.00
_cell.angle_gamma   90.00
#
_symmetry.space_group_name_H-M   'P 1'
#
loop_
_entity.id
_entity.type
_entity.pdbx_description
1 polymer ?
#
loop_
_entity_poly.entity_id
_entity_poly.type
_entity_poly.pdbx_seq_one_letter_code
_entity_poly.pdbx_strand_id
1 'polypeptide(L)' 'MITFNNYTILLLLITGLLILVFDVKNYGKANMPKEKKVAVIAGCLNISLGVISFLGYLAYEKWFWK' A
#
# COMPACT_ATOMS: atom_id res chain seq x y z
N MET A 1 -8.86 -7.53 -17.50
CA MET A 1 -7.72 -6.68 -17.06
C MET A 1 -8.11 -5.76 -15.90
N ILE A 2 -9.28 -5.12 -15.93
CA ILE A 2 -9.81 -4.26 -14.83
C ILE A 2 -9.90 -4.99 -13.47
N THR A 3 -10.37 -6.25 -13.44
CA THR A 3 -10.48 -7.04 -12.20
C THR A 3 -9.13 -7.28 -11.52
N PHE A 4 -8.05 -7.46 -12.30
CA PHE A 4 -6.69 -7.65 -11.76
C PHE A 4 -6.18 -6.37 -11.07
N ASN A 5 -6.57 -5.21 -11.59
CA ASN A 5 -6.17 -3.91 -11.04
C ASN A 5 -6.80 -3.67 -9.65
N ASN A 6 -8.08 -4.02 -9.48
CA ASN A 6 -8.78 -3.86 -8.19
C ASN A 6 -8.19 -4.79 -7.11
N TYR A 7 -7.87 -6.03 -7.46
CA TYR A 7 -7.16 -6.94 -6.54
C TYR A 7 -5.80 -6.38 -6.13
N THR A 8 -5.04 -5.84 -7.09
CA THR A 8 -3.71 -5.25 -6.81
C THR A 8 -3.81 -4.04 -5.89
N ILE A 9 -4.78 -3.14 -6.11
CA ILE A 9 -5.05 -1.99 -5.24
C ILE A 9 -5.34 -2.47 -3.80
N LEU A 10 -6.24 -3.43 -3.65
CA LEU A 10 -6.60 -3.99 -2.34
C LEU A 10 -5.40 -4.62 -1.65
N LEU A 11 -4.59 -5.37 -2.40
CA LEU A 11 -3.40 -6.05 -1.89
C LEU A 11 -2.34 -5.05 -1.42
N LEU A 12 -2.10 -3.98 -2.19
CA LEU A 12 -1.19 -2.89 -1.82
C LEU A 12 -1.65 -2.19 -0.54
N LEU A 13 -2.94 -1.86 -0.44
CA LEU A 13 -3.49 -1.18 0.73
C LEU A 13 -3.44 -2.04 1.99
N ILE A 14 -3.89 -3.30 1.89
CA ILE A 14 -3.86 -4.24 3.02
C ILE A 14 -2.43 -4.51 3.45
N THR A 15 -1.54 -4.82 2.51
CA THR A 15 -0.12 -5.11 2.83
C THR A 15 0.56 -3.90 3.46
N GLY A 16 0.35 -2.71 2.91
CA GLY A 16 0.90 -1.48 3.49
C GLY A 16 0.42 -1.25 4.92
N LEU A 17 -0.87 -1.49 5.20
CA LEU A 17 -1.43 -1.39 6.53
C LEU A 17 -0.85 -2.44 7.48
N LEU A 18 -0.74 -3.69 7.04
CA LEU A 18 -0.17 -4.78 7.83
C LEU A 18 1.29 -4.48 8.22
N ILE A 19 2.12 -4.00 7.28
CA ILE A 19 3.51 -3.62 7.57
C ILE A 19 3.55 -2.50 8.63
N LEU A 20 2.73 -1.46 8.49
CA LEU A 20 2.72 -0.34 9.43
C LEU A 20 2.23 -0.74 10.83
N VAL A 21 1.28 -1.67 10.92
CA VAL A 21 0.68 -2.10 12.20
C VAL A 21 1.53 -3.15 12.90
N PHE A 22 1.99 -4.17 12.17
CA PHE A 22 2.68 -5.33 12.74
C PHE A 22 4.20 -5.17 12.69
N ASP A 23 4.78 -4.99 11.50
CA ASP A 23 6.24 -5.00 11.32
C ASP A 23 6.90 -3.82 12.04
N VAL A 24 6.40 -2.60 11.84
CA VAL A 24 6.94 -1.40 12.51
C VAL A 24 6.88 -1.53 14.04
N LYS A 25 5.78 -2.10 14.55
CA LYS A 25 5.59 -2.31 16.00
C LYS A 25 6.52 -3.40 16.53
N ASN A 26 6.67 -4.51 15.80
CA ASN A 26 7.52 -5.62 16.18
C ASN A 26 9.01 -5.25 16.13
N TYR A 27 9.46 -4.56 15.08
CA TYR A 27 10.83 -4.05 14.99
C TYR A 27 11.14 -3.00 16.06
N GLY A 28 10.14 -2.18 16.43
CA GLY A 28 10.24 -1.28 17.58
C GLY A 28 10.48 -2.03 18.90
N LYS A 29 9.72 -3.10 19.15
CA LYS A 29 9.88 -3.94 20.35
C LYS A 29 11.20 -4.71 20.37
N ALA A 30 11.70 -5.10 19.20
CA ALA A 30 12.95 -5.85 19.05
C ALA A 30 14.22 -4.97 19.06
N ASN A 31 14.10 -3.65 19.29
CA ASN A 31 15.21 -2.70 19.18
C ASN A 31 15.94 -2.76 17.83
N MET A 32 15.19 -2.91 16.74
CA MET A 32 15.68 -2.99 15.36
C MET A 32 15.36 -1.70 14.58
N PRO A 33 16.11 -0.60 14.79
CA PRO A 33 15.76 0.72 14.26
C PRO A 33 15.92 0.83 12.73
N LYS A 34 16.84 0.08 12.13
CA LYS A 34 17.08 0.11 10.68
C LYS A 34 15.92 -0.56 9.94
N GLU A 35 15.53 -1.74 10.41
CA GLU A 35 14.44 -2.57 9.90
C GLU A 35 13.11 -1.85 10.10
N LYS A 36 12.90 -1.23 11.27
CA LYS A 36 11.74 -0.37 11.52
C LYS A 36 11.64 0.76 10.49
N LYS A 37 12.75 1.47 10.21
CA LYS A 37 12.76 2.57 9.24
C LYS A 37 12.40 2.08 7.84
N VAL A 38 12.97 0.94 7.43
CA VAL A 38 12.64 0.31 6.14
C VAL A 38 11.18 -0.10 6.09
N ALA A 39 10.63 -0.69 7.15
CA ALA A 39 9.23 -1.08 7.24
C ALA A 39 8.27 0.12 7.15
N VAL A 40 8.59 1.24 7.80
CA VAL A 40 7.79 2.48 7.67
C VAL A 40 7.77 2.95 6.22
N ILE A 41 8.93 2.99 5.56
CA ILE A 41 9.03 3.39 4.15
C ILE A 41 8.25 2.43 3.26
N ALA A 42 8.43 1.11 3.43
CA ALA A 42 7.77 0.08 2.64
C ALA A 42 6.24 0.12 2.81
N GLY A 43 5.76 0.30 4.05
CA GLY A 43 4.34 0.45 4.34
C GLY A 43 3.74 1.70 3.69
N CYS A 44 4.39 2.86 3.86
CA CYS A 44 3.96 4.11 3.22
C CYS A 44 3.97 4.03 1.68
N LEU A 45 4.96 3.37 1.08
CA LEU A 45 5.03 3.17 -0.36
C LEU A 45 3.88 2.28 -0.86
N ASN A 46 3.59 1.17 -0.18
CA ASN A 46 2.46 0.31 -0.51
C ASN A 46 1.13 1.07 -0.46
N ILE A 47 0.88 1.83 0.61
CA ILE A 47 -0.34 2.65 0.71
C ILE A 47 -0.40 3.70 -0.41
N SER A 48 0.70 4.43 -0.64
CA SER A 48 0.76 5.47 -1.67
C SER A 48 0.49 4.91 -3.07
N LEU A 49 1.10 3.77 -3.41
CA LEU A 49 0.88 3.09 -4.68
C LEU A 49 -0.57 2.61 -4.81
N GLY A 50 -1.13 2.01 -3.76
CA GLY A 50 -2.54 1.59 -3.75
C GLY A 50 -3.50 2.76 -3.99
N VAL A 51 -3.27 3.90 -3.31
CA VAL A 51 -4.08 5.12 -3.48
C VAL A 51 -3.93 5.70 -4.89
N ILE A 52 -2.71 5.82 -5.41
CA ILE A 52 -2.45 6.33 -6.76
C ILE A 52 -3.13 5.44 -7.81
N SER A 53 -3.00 4.11 -7.67
CA SER A 53 -3.66 3.16 -8.57
C SER A 53 -5.19 3.27 -8.51
N PHE A 54 -5.77 3.47 -7.32
CA PHE A 54 -7.20 3.69 -7.16
C PHE A 54 -7.68 4.98 -7.82
N LEU A 55 -6.95 6.09 -7.61
CA LEU A 55 -7.27 7.37 -8.26
C LEU A 55 -7.12 7.27 -9.78
N GLY A 56 -6.10 6.57 -10.27
CA GLY A 56 -5.91 6.29 -11.69
C GLY A 56 -7.05 5.48 -12.28
N TYR A 57 -7.55 4.48 -11.55
CA TYR A 57 -8.73 3.71 -11.94
C TYR A 57 -9.97 4.61 -12.05
N LEU A 58 -10.24 5.44 -11.05
CA LEU A 58 -11.39 6.37 -11.07
C LEU A 58 -11.29 7.39 -12.22
N ALA A 59 -10.10 7.92 -12.49
CA ALA A 59 -9.87 8.83 -13.61
C ALA A 59 -10.09 8.12 -14.96
N TYR A 60 -9.60 6.88 -15.09
CA TYR A 60 -9.81 6.06 -16.28
C TYR A 60 -11.29 5.77 -16.52
N GLU A 61 -12.01 5.30 -15.49
CA GLU A 61 -13.44 5.00 -15.59
C GLU A 61 -14.23 6.24 -16.02
N LYS A 62 -13.96 7.40 -15.41
CA LYS A 62 -14.65 8.66 -15.71
C LYS A 62 -14.38 9.20 -17.13
N TRP A 63 -13.17 9.01 -17.66
CA TRP A 63 -12.76 9.61 -18.95
C TRP A 63 -12.96 8.68 -20.15
N PHE A 64 -12.74 7.37 -19.99
CA PHE A 64 -12.80 6.41 -21.09
C PHE A 64 -14.08 5.59 -21.13
N TRP A 65 -14.78 5.47 -20.00
CA TRP A 65 -15.99 4.64 -19.85
C TRP A 65 -17.21 5.47 -19.45
N LYS A 66 -17.32 6.68 -20.00
CA LYS A 66 -18.53 7.49 -19.91
C LYS A 66 -19.65 6.92 -20.78
#